data_AF-A0A0A0KVI7-F1
#
_entry.id   AF-A0A0A0KVI7-F1
#
_cell.length_a   1.000
_cell.length_b   1.000
_cell.length_c   1.000
_cell.angle_alpha   90.00
_cell.angle_beta   90.00
_cell.angle_gamma   90.00
#
_symmetry.space_group_name_H-M   'P 1'
#
loop_
_entity.id
_entity.type
_entity.pdbx_description
1 polymer ?
#
loop_
_entity_poly.entity_id
_entity_poly.type
_entity_poly.pdbx_seq_one_letter_code
_entity_poly.pdbx_strand_id
1 'polypeptide(L)'
;MSLSPQMEATRKELEDKNNDHKAMTVEGKARVRPRRRRPLFRRKWTLLDRRSFGGVMAMHLLSLLAPFYFTWPAFWLAVVLYILTGLFGVTLSYHRQLSHKSFKLPKWLEYTFAYMGVHALQGDPIDWASTHRIHHQFVDTERDPHSPSVEGFFFGHIAWIFDSYGLTEKVNPKYVESFKERDEKRKTFSNIFVGYLKYGRPKNVEDLQKQAFYRFIRSTYILHHFGLAIILYVVGGLPFLVWGMGVRIVCFQHVTFFLNSAGHLWGSQQWNTGDQSRNNWMVALFMFGEGWHNNHHAFEYSARHGLEWWQFDVTWWIILFLEAIGLATDVKLPSRNHMQKLAIQPKIE
;
A
#
# COMPACT_ATOMS: atom_id res chain seq x y z
N MET A 1 -22.79 -8.91 43.11
CA MET A 1 -23.60 -7.87 42.45
C MET A 1 -23.96 -8.37 41.08
N SER A 2 -25.23 -8.71 40.84
CA SER A 2 -25.70 -9.08 39.50
C SER A 2 -25.73 -7.81 38.64
N LEU A 3 -25.24 -7.92 37.40
CA LEU A 3 -25.34 -6.84 36.43
C LEU A 3 -26.81 -6.55 36.14
N SER A 4 -27.14 -5.30 35.80
CA SER A 4 -28.52 -4.98 35.39
C SER A 4 -28.84 -5.68 34.07
N PRO A 5 -30.12 -6.06 33.82
CA PRO A 5 -30.52 -6.72 32.58
C PRO A 5 -30.10 -5.98 31.29
N GLN A 6 -29.99 -4.65 31.35
CA GLN A 6 -29.53 -3.82 30.25
C GLN A 6 -28.02 -4.00 29.98
N MET A 7 -27.18 -4.06 31.03
CA MET A 7 -25.74 -4.28 30.87
C MET A 7 -25.44 -5.68 30.33
N GLU A 8 -26.24 -6.66 30.72
CA GLU A 8 -26.12 -8.04 30.25
C GLU A 8 -26.48 -8.18 28.77
N ALA A 9 -27.52 -7.46 28.33
CA ALA A 9 -27.90 -7.36 26.91
C ALA A 9 -26.80 -6.68 26.07
N THR A 10 -26.25 -5.55 26.54
CA THR A 10 -25.15 -4.85 25.84
C THR A 10 -23.88 -5.70 25.75
N ARG A 11 -23.55 -6.44 26.81
CA ARG A 11 -22.42 -7.36 26.82
C ARG A 11 -22.62 -8.50 25.82
N LYS A 12 -23.81 -9.08 25.77
CA LYS A 12 -24.15 -10.15 24.83
C LYS A 12 -24.08 -9.67 23.38
N GLU A 13 -24.56 -8.46 23.10
CA GLU A 13 -24.47 -7.84 21.78
C GLU A 13 -23.01 -7.55 21.35
N LEU A 14 -22.14 -7.19 22.30
CA LEU A 14 -20.70 -7.03 22.05
C LEU A 14 -19.99 -8.37 21.84
N GLU A 15 -20.34 -9.39 22.60
CA GLU A 15 -19.81 -10.76 22.46
C GLU A 15 -20.22 -11.37 21.11
N ASP A 16 -21.48 -11.18 20.69
CA ASP A 16 -21.99 -11.63 19.39
C ASP A 16 -21.31 -10.89 18.23
N LYS A 17 -21.16 -9.56 18.30
CA LYS A 17 -20.41 -8.79 17.30
C LYS A 17 -18.94 -9.23 17.20
N ASN A 18 -18.32 -9.56 18.33
CA ASN A 18 -16.92 -10.01 18.37
C ASN A 18 -16.77 -11.44 17.82
N ASN A 19 -17.77 -12.30 18.06
CA ASN A 19 -17.86 -13.64 17.49
C ASN A 19 -18.13 -13.61 15.98
N ASP A 20 -18.99 -12.73 15.50
CA ASP A 20 -19.24 -12.51 14.06
C ASP A 20 -17.98 -11.98 13.37
N HIS A 21 -17.25 -11.06 14.01
CA HIS A 21 -15.97 -10.57 13.48
C HIS A 21 -14.93 -11.69 13.41
N LYS A 22 -14.83 -12.52 14.46
CA LYS A 22 -13.98 -13.70 14.47
C LYS A 22 -14.40 -14.71 13.40
N ALA A 23 -15.69 -15.01 13.25
CA ALA A 23 -16.20 -15.93 12.24
C ALA A 23 -15.90 -15.43 10.82
N MET A 24 -16.10 -14.14 10.54
CA MET A 24 -15.69 -13.51 9.27
C MET A 24 -14.17 -13.62 9.02
N THR A 25 -13.33 -13.45 10.05
CA THR A 25 -11.88 -13.63 9.91
C THR A 25 -11.46 -15.08 9.69
N VAL A 26 -12.20 -16.05 10.24
CA VAL A 26 -11.92 -17.49 10.11
C VAL A 26 -12.40 -18.03 8.76
N GLU A 27 -13.63 -17.71 8.33
CA GLU A 27 -14.13 -18.07 6.99
C GLU A 27 -13.35 -17.37 5.87
N GLY A 28 -12.87 -16.15 6.11
CA GLY A 28 -12.03 -15.42 5.17
C GLY A 28 -10.64 -16.02 4.95
N LYS A 29 -10.13 -16.82 5.90
CA LYS A 29 -8.83 -17.51 5.87
C LYS A 29 -8.93 -18.96 5.40
N ALA A 30 -10.11 -19.46 5.03
CA ALA A 30 -10.25 -20.79 4.44
C ALA A 30 -9.30 -20.92 3.23
N ARG A 31 -8.52 -22.02 3.20
CA ARG A 31 -7.59 -22.33 2.10
C ARG A 31 -8.37 -22.37 0.79
N VAL A 32 -8.31 -21.27 0.03
CA VAL A 32 -8.59 -21.28 -1.40
C VAL A 32 -7.61 -22.29 -2.02
N ARG A 33 -8.06 -23.10 -2.98
CA ARG A 33 -7.16 -24.06 -3.65
C ARG A 33 -6.16 -23.27 -4.48
N PRO A 34 -4.85 -23.61 -4.44
CA PRO A 34 -3.83 -22.91 -5.20
C PRO A 34 -4.16 -22.97 -6.67
N ARG A 35 -4.48 -21.81 -7.24
CA ARG A 35 -4.76 -21.74 -8.67
C ARG A 35 -3.47 -21.99 -9.43
N ARG A 36 -3.50 -22.91 -10.39
CA ARG A 36 -2.36 -23.23 -11.27
C ARG A 36 -1.82 -21.93 -11.89
N ARG A 37 -0.54 -21.64 -11.62
CA ARG A 37 0.18 -20.45 -12.11
C ARG A 37 -0.04 -20.29 -13.62
N ARG A 38 -0.68 -19.20 -14.04
CA ARG A 38 -0.71 -18.82 -15.46
C ARG A 38 0.48 -17.90 -15.72
N PRO A 39 1.35 -18.20 -16.70
CA PRO A 39 2.42 -17.28 -17.09
C PRO A 39 1.86 -15.89 -17.41
N LEU A 40 2.61 -14.82 -17.08
CA LEU A 40 2.21 -13.42 -17.23
C LEU A 40 1.62 -13.09 -18.61
N PHE A 41 2.18 -13.70 -19.65
CA PHE A 41 1.80 -13.48 -21.05
C PHE A 41 0.71 -14.43 -21.56
N ARG A 42 0.31 -15.44 -20.78
CA ARG A 42 -0.74 -16.41 -21.13
C ARG A 42 -2.09 -16.12 -20.44
N ARG A 43 -2.20 -15.01 -19.72
CA ARG A 43 -3.46 -14.57 -19.08
C ARG A 43 -4.22 -13.58 -19.97
N LYS A 44 -5.50 -13.37 -19.66
CA LYS A 44 -6.29 -12.30 -20.28
C LYS A 44 -5.93 -10.97 -19.62
N TRP A 45 -5.54 -9.99 -20.43
CA TRP A 45 -5.18 -8.65 -19.97
C TRP A 45 -6.39 -7.72 -20.01
N THR A 46 -6.66 -7.04 -18.90
CA THR A 46 -7.70 -6.02 -18.85
C THR A 46 -7.20 -4.72 -19.49
N LEU A 47 -8.08 -3.72 -19.63
CA LEU A 47 -7.66 -2.38 -20.04
C LEU A 47 -6.74 -1.73 -18.98
N LEU A 48 -7.02 -1.97 -17.69
CA LEU A 48 -6.18 -1.49 -16.59
C LEU A 48 -4.78 -2.10 -16.67
N ASP A 49 -4.67 -3.41 -16.92
CA ASP A 49 -3.37 -4.09 -17.04
C ASP A 49 -2.52 -3.49 -18.17
N ARG A 50 -3.15 -3.28 -19.34
CA ARG A 50 -2.49 -2.66 -20.50
C ARG A 50 -2.04 -1.22 -20.22
N ARG A 51 -2.89 -0.42 -19.57
CA ARG A 51 -2.55 0.97 -19.19
C ARG A 51 -1.43 1.01 -18.16
N SER A 52 -1.51 0.19 -17.12
CA SER A 52 -0.46 0.08 -16.10
C SER A 52 0.87 -0.35 -16.73
N PHE A 53 0.86 -1.35 -17.62
CA PHE A 53 2.07 -1.78 -18.32
C PHE A 53 2.64 -0.69 -19.22
N GLY A 54 1.81 -0.01 -20.00
CA GLY A 54 2.25 1.12 -20.83
C GLY A 54 2.86 2.25 -20.00
N GLY A 55 2.24 2.61 -18.87
CA GLY A 55 2.74 3.65 -17.96
C GLY A 55 4.06 3.27 -17.29
N VAL A 56 4.15 2.06 -16.75
CA VAL A 56 5.39 1.54 -16.15
C VAL A 56 6.50 1.48 -17.19
N MET A 57 6.24 0.91 -18.36
CA MET A 57 7.21 0.85 -19.46
C MET A 57 7.66 2.24 -19.90
N ALA A 58 6.75 3.20 -20.03
CA ALA A 58 7.09 4.57 -20.40
C ALA A 58 8.03 5.23 -19.39
N MET A 59 7.80 5.07 -18.08
CA MET A 59 8.71 5.62 -17.06
C MET A 59 10.07 4.93 -17.07
N HIS A 60 10.12 3.62 -17.29
CA HIS A 60 11.38 2.88 -17.41
C HIS A 60 12.18 3.33 -18.63
N LEU A 61 11.54 3.40 -19.81
CA LEU A 61 12.20 3.89 -21.03
C LEU A 61 12.67 5.34 -20.88
N LEU A 62 11.87 6.20 -20.25
CA LEU A 62 12.28 7.58 -19.95
C LEU A 62 13.50 7.62 -19.03
N SER A 63 13.57 6.75 -18.01
CA SER A 63 14.71 6.67 -17.09
C SER A 63 16.02 6.23 -17.78
N LEU A 64 15.94 5.45 -18.86
CA LEU A 64 17.13 5.05 -19.64
C LEU A 64 17.81 6.24 -20.32
N LEU A 65 17.11 7.36 -20.48
CA LEU A 65 17.68 8.59 -21.04
C LEU A 65 18.51 9.38 -20.01
N ALA A 66 18.55 8.95 -18.74
CA ALA A 66 19.22 9.68 -17.67
C ALA A 66 20.68 10.06 -17.94
N PRO A 67 21.54 9.20 -18.54
CA PRO A 67 22.93 9.57 -18.83
C PRO A 67 23.07 10.74 -19.82
N PHE A 68 22.11 10.89 -20.74
CA PHE A 68 22.13 11.93 -21.77
C PHE A 68 21.53 13.27 -21.30
N TYR A 69 20.78 13.25 -20.21
CA TYR A 69 20.06 14.41 -19.68
C TYR A 69 20.41 14.68 -18.21
N PHE A 70 21.60 14.27 -17.76
CA PHE A 70 22.08 14.56 -16.40
C PHE A 70 22.43 16.04 -16.25
N THR A 71 21.88 16.66 -15.21
CA THR A 71 22.35 17.94 -14.67
C THR A 71 22.19 17.91 -13.16
N TRP A 72 23.04 18.63 -12.43
CA TRP A 72 22.92 18.74 -10.96
C TRP A 72 21.55 19.27 -10.50
N PRO A 73 20.95 20.30 -11.14
CA PRO A 73 19.61 20.74 -10.76
C PRO A 73 18.54 19.65 -10.96
N ALA A 74 18.59 18.90 -12.06
CA ALA A 74 17.64 17.82 -12.32
C ALA A 74 17.79 16.67 -11.31
N PHE A 75 19.03 16.34 -10.93
CA PHE A 75 19.32 15.36 -9.88
C PHE A 75 18.72 15.78 -8.53
N TRP A 76 19.01 17.00 -8.06
CA TRP A 76 18.51 17.46 -6.76
C TRP A 76 16.99 17.63 -6.76
N LEU A 77 16.40 18.06 -7.88
CA LEU A 77 14.96 18.05 -8.04
C LEU A 77 14.36 16.65 -7.89
N ALA A 78 14.96 15.65 -8.53
CA ALA A 78 14.53 14.26 -8.39
C ALA A 78 14.63 13.79 -6.94
N VAL A 79 15.70 14.14 -6.21
CA VAL A 79 15.85 13.83 -4.78
C VAL A 79 14.75 14.51 -3.93
N VAL A 80 14.50 15.80 -4.16
CA VAL A 80 13.43 16.53 -3.45
C VAL A 80 12.07 15.91 -3.73
N LEU A 81 11.76 15.62 -4.99
CA LEU A 81 10.52 14.94 -5.37
C LEU A 81 10.45 13.53 -4.77
N TYR A 82 11.55 12.79 -4.70
CA TYR A 82 11.62 11.48 -4.06
C TYR A 82 11.21 11.58 -2.58
N ILE A 83 11.72 12.57 -1.84
CA ILE A 83 11.34 12.83 -0.45
C ILE A 83 9.87 13.26 -0.35
N LEU A 84 9.44 14.22 -1.15
CA LEU A 84 8.05 14.72 -1.11
C LEU A 84 7.04 13.60 -1.40
N THR A 85 7.24 12.84 -2.48
CA THR A 85 6.29 11.80 -2.86
C THR A 85 6.46 10.52 -2.04
N GLY A 86 7.68 10.23 -1.58
CA GLY A 86 7.98 9.04 -0.81
C GLY A 86 7.72 9.20 0.68
N LEU A 87 8.51 10.04 1.36
CA LEU A 87 8.40 10.26 2.81
C LEU A 87 7.04 10.86 3.19
N PHE A 88 6.66 11.97 2.57
CA PHE A 88 5.39 12.63 2.95
C PHE A 88 4.18 11.96 2.28
N GLY A 89 4.32 11.60 1.01
CA GLY A 89 3.22 11.03 0.23
C GLY A 89 2.87 9.59 0.59
N VAL A 90 3.84 8.68 0.50
CA VAL A 90 3.59 7.25 0.67
C VAL A 90 3.75 6.80 2.11
N THR A 91 4.90 7.05 2.76
CA THR A 91 5.17 6.48 4.10
C THR A 91 4.33 7.17 5.18
N LEU A 92 4.37 8.50 5.27
CA LEU A 92 3.58 9.27 6.24
C LEU A 92 2.08 9.18 5.95
N SER A 93 1.67 9.50 4.72
CA SER A 93 0.25 9.59 4.35
C SER A 93 -0.35 8.23 3.95
N TYR A 94 -0.05 7.69 2.77
CA TYR A 94 -0.77 6.50 2.28
C TYR A 94 -0.69 5.32 3.24
N HIS A 95 0.50 5.09 3.80
CA HIS A 95 0.75 3.97 4.68
C HIS A 95 0.25 4.22 6.11
N ARG A 96 0.96 5.03 6.90
CA ARG A 96 0.68 5.15 8.35
C ARG A 96 -0.63 5.89 8.63
N GLN A 97 -0.89 6.99 7.93
CA GLN A 97 -2.09 7.79 8.17
C GLN A 97 -3.35 7.17 7.56
N LEU A 98 -3.36 6.95 6.24
CA LEU A 98 -4.57 6.53 5.53
C LEU A 98 -4.84 5.06 5.70
N SER A 99 -3.86 4.17 5.57
CA SER A 99 -4.10 2.73 5.66
C SER A 99 -4.31 2.27 7.09
N HIS A 100 -3.41 2.67 8.00
CA HIS A 100 -3.39 2.18 9.39
C HIS A 100 -4.04 3.10 10.42
N LYS A 101 -4.29 4.37 10.07
CA LYS A 101 -4.86 5.37 11.00
C LYS A 101 -4.06 5.46 12.29
N SER A 102 -2.73 5.44 12.15
CA SER A 102 -1.80 5.45 13.28
C SER A 102 -1.74 6.79 14.00
N PHE A 103 -2.25 7.86 13.37
CA PHE A 103 -2.40 9.20 13.91
C PHE A 103 -3.44 9.99 13.09
N LYS A 104 -3.84 11.17 13.57
CA LYS A 104 -4.75 12.11 12.90
C LYS A 104 -4.03 13.42 12.60
N LEU A 105 -4.33 14.00 11.44
CA LEU A 105 -3.91 15.35 11.05
C LEU A 105 -5.14 16.23 10.75
N PRO A 106 -5.02 17.56 10.79
CA PRO A 106 -6.03 18.44 10.21
C PRO A 106 -6.19 18.15 8.71
N LYS A 107 -7.42 18.26 8.21
CA LYS A 107 -7.78 17.79 6.86
C LYS A 107 -6.99 18.43 5.73
N TRP A 108 -6.64 19.72 5.84
CA TRP A 108 -5.82 20.38 4.83
C TRP A 108 -4.44 19.73 4.70
N LEU A 109 -3.84 19.30 5.82
CA LEU A 109 -2.51 18.68 5.84
C LEU A 109 -2.57 17.21 5.40
N GLU A 110 -3.59 16.47 5.86
CA GLU A 110 -3.89 15.11 5.38
C GLU A 110 -4.03 15.09 3.85
N TYR A 111 -4.82 16.02 3.29
CA TYR A 111 -5.01 16.10 1.84
C TYR A 111 -3.75 16.55 1.11
N THR A 112 -2.96 17.45 1.70
CA THR A 112 -1.69 17.90 1.12
C THR A 112 -0.70 16.74 0.99
N PHE A 113 -0.48 15.97 2.06
CA PHE A 113 0.41 14.81 2.01
C PHE A 113 -0.14 13.71 1.12
N ALA A 114 -1.45 13.44 1.15
CA ALA A 114 -2.05 12.50 0.22
C ALA A 114 -1.87 12.92 -1.25
N TYR A 115 -1.96 14.22 -1.55
CA TYR A 115 -1.70 14.74 -2.90
C TYR A 115 -0.25 14.56 -3.33
N MET A 116 0.73 14.73 -2.43
CA MET A 116 2.13 14.41 -2.72
C MET A 116 2.28 12.92 -3.10
N GLY A 117 1.56 12.03 -2.41
CA GLY A 117 1.55 10.58 -2.71
C GLY A 117 1.00 10.25 -4.10
N VAL A 118 0.09 11.06 -4.65
CA VAL A 118 -0.43 10.89 -6.02
C VAL A 118 0.71 10.85 -7.02
N HIS A 119 1.70 11.73 -6.86
CA HIS A 119 2.82 11.86 -7.78
C HIS A 119 3.87 10.73 -7.66
N ALA A 120 3.67 9.74 -6.78
CA ALA A 120 4.51 8.54 -6.73
C ALA A 120 4.20 7.52 -7.84
N LEU A 121 3.09 7.69 -8.57
CA LEU A 121 2.60 6.78 -9.63
C LEU A 121 2.36 5.33 -9.13
N GLN A 122 1.90 5.16 -7.89
CA GLN A 122 1.65 3.84 -7.28
C GLN A 122 0.16 3.49 -7.10
N GLY A 123 -0.74 4.31 -7.63
CA GLY A 123 -2.19 4.20 -7.48
C GLY A 123 -2.78 5.41 -6.76
N ASP A 124 -4.08 5.63 -6.95
CA ASP A 124 -4.80 6.66 -6.21
C ASP A 124 -4.89 6.31 -4.71
N PRO A 125 -5.08 7.28 -3.79
CA PRO A 125 -5.05 7.03 -2.35
C PRO A 125 -6.01 5.92 -1.89
N ILE A 126 -7.16 5.80 -2.55
CA ILE A 126 -8.17 4.80 -2.20
C ILE A 126 -7.74 3.42 -2.69
N ASP A 127 -7.16 3.29 -3.89
CA ASP A 127 -6.68 2.00 -4.42
C ASP A 127 -5.44 1.50 -3.66
N TRP A 128 -4.50 2.39 -3.35
CA TRP A 128 -3.30 2.07 -2.58
C TRP A 128 -3.67 1.58 -1.17
N ALA A 129 -4.46 2.38 -0.43
CA ALA A 129 -4.88 2.00 0.92
C ALA A 129 -5.75 0.73 0.94
N SER A 130 -6.60 0.54 -0.09
CA SER A 130 -7.40 -0.68 -0.22
C SER A 130 -6.50 -1.90 -0.39
N THR A 131 -5.55 -1.84 -1.32
CA THR A 131 -4.58 -2.92 -1.58
C THR A 131 -3.82 -3.26 -0.30
N HIS A 132 -3.29 -2.24 0.38
CA HIS A 132 -2.48 -2.42 1.57
C HIS A 132 -3.27 -3.04 2.74
N ARG A 133 -4.49 -2.56 2.98
CA ARG A 133 -5.39 -3.13 4.00
C ARG A 133 -5.76 -4.60 3.69
N ILE A 134 -5.93 -4.95 2.41
CA ILE A 134 -6.16 -6.36 1.99
C ILE A 134 -4.90 -7.20 2.25
N HIS A 135 -3.72 -6.66 1.94
CA HIS A 135 -2.45 -7.34 2.21
C HIS A 135 -2.33 -7.68 3.70
N HIS A 136 -2.53 -6.74 4.62
CA HIS A 136 -2.51 -7.04 6.07
C HIS A 136 -3.56 -8.08 6.48
N GLN A 137 -4.77 -8.01 5.91
CA GLN A 137 -5.84 -8.96 6.23
C GLN A 137 -5.51 -10.40 5.80
N PHE A 138 -4.79 -10.57 4.69
CA PHE A 138 -4.57 -11.85 4.04
C PHE A 138 -3.09 -12.17 3.81
N VAL A 139 -2.21 -11.53 4.57
CA VAL A 139 -0.76 -11.55 4.36
C VAL A 139 -0.23 -12.96 4.18
N ASP A 140 0.58 -13.15 3.14
CA ASP A 140 1.21 -14.44 2.80
C ASP A 140 0.24 -15.62 2.60
N THR A 141 -1.04 -15.33 2.34
CA THR A 141 -2.03 -16.31 1.88
C THR A 141 -2.33 -16.15 0.38
N GLU A 142 -3.09 -17.07 -0.20
CA GLU A 142 -3.50 -16.97 -1.61
C GLU A 142 -4.36 -15.75 -1.94
N ARG A 143 -4.95 -15.12 -0.93
CA ARG A 143 -5.77 -13.91 -1.07
C ARG A 143 -4.97 -12.62 -0.98
N ASP A 144 -3.69 -12.70 -0.57
CA ASP A 144 -2.77 -11.56 -0.60
C ASP A 144 -2.61 -11.07 -2.06
N PRO A 145 -2.80 -9.77 -2.32
CA PRO A 145 -2.65 -9.22 -3.66
C PRO A 145 -1.23 -9.33 -4.22
N HIS A 146 -0.21 -9.45 -3.38
CA HIS A 146 1.17 -9.44 -3.83
C HIS A 146 2.09 -10.32 -2.97
N SER A 147 1.61 -11.45 -2.45
CA SER A 147 2.46 -12.34 -1.65
C SER A 147 3.60 -12.93 -2.50
N PRO A 148 4.86 -12.63 -2.17
CA PRO A 148 5.99 -13.26 -2.81
C PRO A 148 6.19 -14.71 -2.33
N SER A 149 5.71 -15.06 -1.14
CA SER A 149 5.81 -16.40 -0.55
C SER A 149 4.93 -17.41 -1.31
N VAL A 150 3.77 -16.97 -1.79
CA VAL A 150 2.84 -17.82 -2.55
C VAL A 150 3.17 -17.81 -4.05
N GLU A 151 3.37 -16.62 -4.64
CA GLU A 151 3.45 -16.46 -6.09
C GLU A 151 4.87 -16.27 -6.62
N GLY A 152 5.84 -16.13 -5.73
CA GLY A 152 7.26 -15.96 -6.04
C GLY A 152 7.68 -14.48 -6.08
N PHE A 153 8.99 -14.28 -5.92
CA PHE A 153 9.62 -12.96 -5.82
C PHE A 153 9.20 -12.00 -6.93
N PHE A 154 9.28 -12.42 -8.20
CA PHE A 154 8.96 -11.54 -9.34
C PHE A 154 7.51 -11.06 -9.35
N PHE A 155 6.58 -11.94 -8.93
CA PHE A 155 5.18 -11.58 -8.84
C PHE A 155 4.95 -10.53 -7.75
N GLY A 156 5.40 -10.79 -6.52
CA GLY A 156 5.26 -9.87 -5.40
C GLY A 156 6.01 -8.55 -5.58
N HIS A 157 7.10 -8.56 -6.35
CA HIS A 157 7.85 -7.35 -6.68
C HIS A 157 7.07 -6.48 -7.68
N ILE A 158 6.82 -6.95 -8.90
CA ILE A 158 6.27 -6.07 -9.95
C ILE A 158 5.10 -6.68 -10.72
N ALA A 159 5.05 -7.99 -10.92
CA ALA A 159 4.12 -8.58 -11.88
C ALA A 159 2.64 -8.49 -11.44
N TRP A 160 2.40 -8.38 -10.13
CA TRP A 160 1.06 -8.25 -9.53
C TRP A 160 0.30 -7.01 -10.02
N ILE A 161 0.98 -5.90 -10.33
CA ILE A 161 0.31 -4.66 -10.79
C ILE A 161 -0.37 -4.80 -12.15
N PHE A 162 -0.01 -5.84 -12.90
CA PHE A 162 -0.56 -6.16 -14.22
C PHE A 162 -1.61 -7.28 -14.16
N ASP A 163 -2.05 -7.72 -12.97
CA ASP A 163 -3.00 -8.83 -12.77
C ASP A 163 -4.37 -8.39 -12.22
N SER A 164 -4.90 -7.24 -12.64
CA SER A 164 -6.15 -6.68 -12.05
C SER A 164 -7.32 -7.67 -11.99
N TYR A 165 -7.47 -8.51 -13.02
CA TYR A 165 -8.50 -9.56 -13.03
C TYR A 165 -8.25 -10.63 -11.95
N GLY A 166 -7.04 -11.18 -11.88
CA GLY A 166 -6.68 -12.21 -10.90
C GLY A 166 -6.79 -11.68 -9.46
N LEU A 167 -6.39 -10.44 -9.24
CA LEU A 167 -6.50 -9.76 -7.95
C LEU A 167 -7.95 -9.52 -7.54
N THR A 168 -8.81 -9.10 -8.47
CA THR A 168 -10.25 -8.96 -8.18
C THR A 168 -10.86 -10.32 -7.84
N GLU A 169 -10.46 -11.39 -8.52
CA GLU A 169 -10.96 -12.74 -8.26
C GLU A 169 -10.55 -13.26 -6.86
N LYS A 170 -9.34 -12.96 -6.41
CA LYS A 170 -8.84 -13.29 -5.05
C LYS A 170 -9.59 -12.55 -3.94
N VAL A 171 -9.82 -11.26 -4.16
CA VAL A 171 -10.31 -10.36 -3.11
C VAL A 171 -11.85 -10.31 -3.09
N ASN A 172 -12.49 -10.32 -4.26
CA ASN A 172 -13.92 -10.13 -4.44
C ASN A 172 -14.49 -11.06 -5.55
N PRO A 173 -14.54 -12.38 -5.31
CA PRO A 173 -14.98 -13.36 -6.32
C PRO A 173 -16.42 -13.13 -6.80
N LYS A 174 -17.32 -12.72 -5.89
CA LYS A 174 -18.72 -12.39 -6.21
C LYS A 174 -18.84 -11.26 -7.24
N TYR A 175 -17.94 -10.26 -7.19
CA TYR A 175 -17.92 -9.20 -8.20
C TYR A 175 -17.55 -9.76 -9.58
N VAL A 176 -16.59 -10.69 -9.67
CA VAL A 176 -16.20 -11.34 -10.92
C VAL A 176 -17.33 -12.20 -11.48
N GLU A 177 -18.04 -12.95 -10.64
CA GLU A 177 -19.21 -13.75 -11.04
C GLU A 177 -20.32 -12.88 -11.62
N SER A 178 -20.74 -11.84 -10.90
CA SER A 178 -21.76 -10.88 -11.37
C SER A 178 -21.33 -10.14 -12.64
N PHE A 179 -20.02 -9.98 -12.85
CA PHE A 179 -19.48 -9.40 -14.08
C PHE A 179 -19.60 -10.37 -15.25
N LYS A 180 -19.17 -11.62 -15.09
CA LYS A 180 -19.26 -12.64 -16.15
C LYS A 180 -20.69 -12.80 -16.65
N GLU A 181 -21.66 -12.83 -15.73
CA GLU A 181 -23.08 -12.91 -16.07
C GLU A 181 -23.55 -11.69 -16.90
N ARG A 182 -23.05 -10.49 -16.60
CA ARG A 182 -23.36 -9.27 -17.37
C ARG A 182 -22.70 -9.24 -18.75
N ASP A 183 -21.46 -9.72 -18.86
CA ASP A 183 -20.69 -9.75 -20.12
C ASP A 183 -21.32 -10.76 -21.10
N GLU A 184 -21.67 -11.95 -20.61
CA GLU A 184 -22.40 -12.97 -21.36
C GLU A 184 -23.74 -12.45 -21.89
N LYS A 185 -24.51 -11.73 -21.07
CA LYS A 185 -25.78 -11.11 -21.49
C LYS A 185 -25.61 -10.01 -22.55
N ARG A 186 -24.47 -9.29 -22.56
CA ARG A 186 -24.23 -8.17 -23.48
C ARG A 186 -23.59 -8.56 -24.81
N LYS A 187 -23.16 -9.81 -24.99
CA LYS A 187 -22.42 -10.33 -26.18
C LYS A 187 -21.24 -9.43 -26.61
N THR A 188 -20.75 -8.60 -25.72
CA THR A 188 -19.65 -7.66 -25.93
C THR A 188 -18.70 -7.87 -24.79
N PHE A 189 -17.43 -8.14 -25.07
CA PHE A 189 -16.38 -8.13 -24.06
C PHE A 189 -16.16 -6.67 -23.67
N SER A 190 -17.02 -6.16 -22.80
CA SER A 190 -16.98 -4.78 -22.33
C SER A 190 -15.80 -4.68 -21.38
N ASN A 191 -14.67 -4.14 -21.88
CA ASN A 191 -13.41 -3.90 -21.16
C ASN A 191 -13.59 -3.82 -19.62
N ILE A 192 -13.31 -4.94 -18.97
CA ILE A 192 -13.75 -5.37 -17.62
C ILE A 192 -13.45 -4.36 -16.49
N PHE A 193 -12.49 -3.46 -16.69
CA PHE A 193 -12.18 -2.35 -15.80
C PHE A 193 -12.00 -1.09 -16.64
N VAL A 194 -13.10 -0.45 -17.02
CA VAL A 194 -13.08 0.87 -17.71
C VAL A 194 -12.61 2.00 -16.76
N GLY A 195 -12.48 1.71 -15.45
CA GLY A 195 -12.01 2.66 -14.42
C GLY A 195 -10.78 2.21 -13.65
N TYR A 196 -10.43 2.98 -12.62
CA TYR A 196 -9.25 2.82 -11.76
C TYR A 196 -9.39 1.76 -10.64
N LEU A 197 -10.48 0.98 -10.60
CA LEU A 197 -10.80 0.12 -9.46
C LEU A 197 -10.28 -1.31 -9.65
N LYS A 198 -9.17 -1.64 -8.98
CA LYS A 198 -8.53 -2.96 -8.99
C LYS A 198 -9.32 -4.07 -8.27
N TYR A 199 -10.41 -3.72 -7.54
CA TYR A 199 -11.17 -4.66 -6.68
C TYR A 199 -12.71 -4.52 -6.72
N GLY A 200 -13.26 -3.72 -7.64
CA GLY A 200 -14.73 -3.61 -7.79
C GLY A 200 -15.45 -3.06 -6.55
N ARG A 201 -15.21 -1.78 -6.20
CA ARG A 201 -15.75 -1.05 -5.03
C ARG A 201 -15.46 -1.76 -3.68
N PRO A 202 -14.21 -1.74 -3.21
CA PRO A 202 -13.83 -2.39 -1.98
C PRO A 202 -14.48 -1.70 -0.77
N LYS A 203 -15.01 -2.49 0.17
CA LYS A 203 -15.66 -2.02 1.41
C LYS A 203 -14.66 -1.61 2.50
N ASN A 204 -13.41 -2.07 2.39
CA ASN A 204 -12.37 -1.81 3.39
C ASN A 204 -11.80 -0.39 3.35
N VAL A 205 -12.34 0.53 2.51
CA VAL A 205 -11.89 1.93 2.38
C VAL A 205 -13.06 2.92 2.25
N GLU A 206 -14.23 2.59 2.81
CA GLU A 206 -15.41 3.45 2.79
C GLU A 206 -15.15 4.83 3.43
N ASP A 207 -14.26 4.90 4.40
CA ASP A 207 -13.80 6.13 5.05
C ASP A 207 -13.15 7.12 4.06
N LEU A 208 -12.38 6.62 3.08
CA LEU A 208 -11.82 7.45 2.02
C LEU A 208 -12.85 7.74 0.92
N GLN A 209 -13.68 6.74 0.55
CA GLN A 209 -14.69 6.89 -0.49
C GLN A 209 -15.77 7.94 -0.16
N LYS A 210 -16.06 8.15 1.14
CA LYS A 210 -17.01 9.18 1.61
C LYS A 210 -16.50 10.61 1.41
N GLN A 211 -15.20 10.83 1.27
CA GLN A 211 -14.62 12.16 1.14
C GLN A 211 -14.53 12.62 -0.33
N ALA A 212 -14.99 13.84 -0.61
CA ALA A 212 -15.02 14.38 -1.98
C ALA A 212 -13.61 14.51 -2.60
N PHE A 213 -12.63 14.92 -1.79
CA PHE A 213 -11.22 15.04 -2.19
C PHE A 213 -10.69 13.74 -2.81
N TYR A 214 -10.80 12.60 -2.11
CA TYR A 214 -10.29 11.33 -2.62
C TYR A 214 -11.04 10.83 -3.86
N ARG A 215 -12.35 11.11 -3.96
CA ARG A 215 -13.11 10.80 -5.19
C ARG A 215 -12.63 11.63 -6.38
N PHE A 216 -12.33 12.91 -6.16
CA PHE A 216 -11.77 13.81 -7.18
C PHE A 216 -10.38 13.35 -7.62
N ILE A 217 -9.48 13.09 -6.67
CA ILE A 217 -8.13 12.59 -6.98
C ILE A 217 -8.19 11.29 -7.77
N ARG A 218 -9.08 10.36 -7.39
CA ARG A 218 -9.27 9.12 -8.15
C ARG A 218 -9.75 9.37 -9.59
N SER A 219 -10.72 10.27 -9.81
CA SER A 219 -11.25 10.51 -11.15
C SER A 219 -10.26 11.24 -12.06
N THR A 220 -9.35 12.02 -11.48
CA THR A 220 -8.38 12.87 -12.19
C THR A 220 -6.94 12.37 -12.06
N TYR A 221 -6.72 11.19 -11.48
CA TYR A 221 -5.39 10.66 -11.09
C TYR A 221 -4.31 10.82 -12.16
N ILE A 222 -4.60 10.42 -13.41
CA ILE A 222 -3.62 10.50 -14.49
C ILE A 222 -3.32 11.94 -14.93
N LEU A 223 -4.28 12.86 -14.79
CA LEU A 223 -4.13 14.27 -15.18
C LEU A 223 -3.11 14.97 -14.29
N HIS A 224 -3.04 14.63 -13.01
CA HIS A 224 -2.04 15.18 -12.08
C HIS A 224 -0.60 14.84 -12.51
N HIS A 225 -0.39 13.64 -13.07
CA HIS A 225 0.91 13.22 -13.57
C HIS A 225 1.31 13.99 -14.83
N PHE A 226 0.37 14.18 -15.77
CA PHE A 226 0.59 15.03 -16.93
C PHE A 226 0.84 16.49 -16.53
N GLY A 227 0.10 17.01 -15.55
CA GLY A 227 0.31 18.34 -15.00
C GLY A 227 1.73 18.52 -14.46
N LEU A 228 2.21 17.59 -13.63
CA LEU A 228 3.59 17.66 -13.12
C LEU A 228 4.62 17.51 -14.25
N ALA A 229 4.41 16.60 -15.20
CA ALA A 229 5.32 16.43 -16.34
C ALA A 229 5.44 17.72 -17.17
N ILE A 230 4.32 18.40 -17.43
CA ILE A 230 4.30 19.68 -18.15
C ILE A 230 5.05 20.75 -17.35
N ILE A 231 4.79 20.87 -16.05
CA ILE A 231 5.48 21.84 -15.19
C ILE A 231 6.99 21.60 -15.21
N LEU A 232 7.42 20.35 -15.05
CA LEU A 232 8.85 19.99 -15.08
C LEU A 232 9.50 20.32 -16.41
N TYR A 233 8.82 20.03 -17.52
CA TYR A 233 9.32 20.33 -18.85
C TYR A 233 9.42 21.84 -19.10
N VAL A 234 8.42 22.63 -18.68
CA VAL A 234 8.44 24.10 -18.81
C VAL A 234 9.56 24.73 -17.96
N VAL A 235 9.79 24.22 -16.76
CA VAL A 235 10.76 24.79 -15.81
C VAL A 235 12.21 24.43 -16.16
N GLY A 236 12.47 23.19 -16.61
CA GLY A 236 13.86 22.73 -16.82
C GLY A 236 14.03 21.74 -17.96
N GLY A 237 13.09 21.69 -18.90
CA GLY A 237 13.17 20.91 -20.13
C GLY A 237 13.24 19.40 -19.91
N LEU A 238 13.86 18.73 -20.87
CA LEU A 238 14.03 17.27 -20.84
C LEU A 238 14.84 16.76 -19.63
N PRO A 239 15.89 17.42 -19.13
CA PRO A 239 16.55 17.01 -17.89
C PRO A 239 15.60 16.85 -16.71
N PHE A 240 14.73 17.84 -16.47
CA PHE A 240 13.79 17.82 -15.35
C PHE A 240 12.70 16.76 -15.55
N LEU A 241 12.27 16.54 -16.79
CA LEU A 241 11.31 15.49 -17.12
C LEU A 241 11.90 14.09 -16.93
N VAL A 242 13.11 13.84 -17.45
CA VAL A 242 13.81 12.54 -17.37
C VAL A 242 14.10 12.17 -15.92
N TRP A 243 14.67 13.10 -15.15
CA TRP A 243 15.04 12.84 -13.76
C TRP A 243 13.85 12.91 -12.81
N GLY A 244 13.02 13.94 -12.94
CA GLY A 244 11.88 14.19 -12.06
C GLY A 244 10.71 13.24 -12.28
N MET A 245 10.47 12.76 -13.51
CA MET A 245 9.48 11.71 -13.78
C MET A 245 10.14 10.34 -13.89
N GLY A 246 10.98 10.11 -14.91
CA GLY A 246 11.53 8.79 -15.22
C GLY A 246 12.33 8.17 -14.06
N VAL A 247 13.51 8.72 -13.78
CA VAL A 247 14.45 8.18 -12.78
C VAL A 247 13.80 8.11 -11.40
N ARG A 248 13.25 9.22 -10.91
CA ARG A 248 12.66 9.30 -9.57
C ARG A 248 11.53 8.29 -9.37
N ILE A 249 10.60 8.17 -10.33
CA ILE A 249 9.48 7.22 -10.21
C ILE A 249 9.98 5.78 -10.25
N VAL A 250 10.87 5.43 -11.20
CA VAL A 250 11.41 4.07 -11.32
C VAL A 250 12.17 3.65 -10.06
N CYS A 251 13.08 4.50 -9.58
CA CYS A 251 13.83 4.24 -8.35
C CYS A 251 12.88 4.06 -7.17
N PHE A 252 11.94 4.98 -6.98
CA PHE A 252 11.01 4.92 -5.85
C PHE A 252 10.11 3.68 -5.91
N GLN A 253 9.56 3.37 -7.10
CA GLN A 253 8.71 2.21 -7.32
C GLN A 253 9.44 0.90 -7.01
N HIS A 254 10.69 0.73 -7.44
CA HIS A 254 11.46 -0.46 -7.08
C HIS A 254 11.76 -0.56 -5.59
N VAL A 255 12.10 0.55 -4.93
CA VAL A 255 12.32 0.54 -3.46
C VAL A 255 11.03 0.14 -2.73
N THR A 256 9.86 0.64 -3.16
CA THR A 256 8.57 0.23 -2.57
C THR A 256 8.28 -1.25 -2.84
N PHE A 257 8.52 -1.71 -4.06
CA PHE A 257 8.27 -3.09 -4.45
C PHE A 257 9.22 -4.08 -3.77
N PHE A 258 10.40 -3.62 -3.33
CA PHE A 258 11.27 -4.41 -2.46
C PHE A 258 10.66 -4.68 -1.08
N LEU A 259 9.79 -3.81 -0.54
CA LEU A 259 9.05 -4.13 0.69
C LEU A 259 8.12 -5.31 0.48
N ASN A 260 7.38 -5.32 -0.64
CA ASN A 260 6.47 -6.41 -0.96
C ASN A 260 7.22 -7.72 -1.16
N SER A 261 8.38 -7.69 -1.84
CA SER A 261 9.15 -8.89 -2.16
C SER A 261 10.19 -9.25 -1.09
N ALA A 262 11.27 -8.48 -0.98
CA ALA A 262 12.34 -8.73 -0.02
C ALA A 262 11.87 -8.55 1.43
N GLY A 263 10.95 -7.63 1.70
CA GLY A 263 10.37 -7.46 3.04
C GLY A 263 9.57 -8.66 3.55
N HIS A 264 9.25 -9.65 2.69
CA HIS A 264 8.64 -10.92 3.09
C HIS A 264 9.56 -12.15 2.89
N LEU A 265 10.78 -11.95 2.41
CA LEU A 265 11.68 -13.07 2.06
C LEU A 265 13.07 -12.95 2.68
N TRP A 266 13.54 -11.72 2.94
CA TRP A 266 14.92 -11.47 3.36
C TRP A 266 15.03 -10.42 4.46
N GLY A 267 15.58 -10.83 5.60
CA GLY A 267 15.87 -9.98 6.74
C GLY A 267 15.71 -10.76 8.04
N SER A 268 15.42 -10.06 9.14
CA SER A 268 15.22 -10.66 10.46
C SER A 268 13.75 -10.64 10.89
N GLN A 269 13.32 -11.62 11.68
CA GLN A 269 12.08 -11.55 12.44
C GLN A 269 12.42 -11.26 13.90
N GLN A 270 11.88 -10.17 14.44
CA GLN A 270 11.97 -9.82 15.86
C GLN A 270 10.68 -10.18 16.61
N TRP A 271 9.57 -10.29 15.88
CA TRP A 271 8.25 -10.54 16.42
C TRP A 271 7.58 -11.73 15.72
N ASN A 272 6.86 -12.52 16.51
CA ASN A 272 6.08 -13.67 16.05
C ASN A 272 4.72 -13.21 15.49
N THR A 273 4.71 -12.79 14.22
CA THR A 273 3.51 -12.31 13.50
C THR A 273 2.69 -13.44 12.88
N GLY A 274 3.29 -14.61 12.67
CA GLY A 274 2.70 -15.73 11.93
C GLY A 274 2.72 -15.59 10.40
N ASP A 275 3.29 -14.49 9.88
CA ASP A 275 3.55 -14.25 8.46
C ASP A 275 5.05 -14.32 8.13
N GLN A 276 5.42 -14.03 6.87
CA GLN A 276 6.81 -14.02 6.42
C GLN A 276 7.44 -12.62 6.40
N SER A 277 6.85 -11.61 7.04
CA SER A 277 7.46 -10.27 7.15
C SER A 277 8.86 -10.33 7.77
N ARG A 278 9.77 -9.45 7.31
CA ARG A 278 11.18 -9.38 7.71
C ARG A 278 11.64 -7.92 7.82
N ASN A 279 12.38 -7.60 8.88
CA ASN A 279 13.09 -6.34 9.02
C ASN A 279 14.35 -6.31 8.15
N ASN A 280 14.50 -5.27 7.34
CA ASN A 280 15.64 -5.01 6.46
C ASN A 280 16.08 -3.54 6.56
N TRP A 281 17.27 -3.32 7.12
CA TRP A 281 17.79 -1.97 7.40
C TRP A 281 18.11 -1.17 6.12
N MET A 282 18.53 -1.83 5.03
CA MET A 282 18.80 -1.14 3.76
C MET A 282 17.51 -0.59 3.16
N VAL A 283 16.43 -1.38 3.22
CA VAL A 283 15.11 -0.92 2.79
C VAL A 283 14.62 0.20 3.71
N ALA A 284 14.89 0.13 5.02
CA ALA A 284 14.52 1.19 5.96
C ALA A 284 15.24 2.51 5.64
N LEU A 285 16.50 2.46 5.19
CA LEU A 285 17.27 3.64 4.77
C LEU A 285 16.64 4.32 3.54
N PHE A 286 16.34 3.56 2.49
CA PHE A 286 15.79 4.13 1.24
C PHE A 286 14.30 4.42 1.31
N MET A 287 13.58 3.77 2.21
CA MET A 287 12.14 3.98 2.42
C MET A 287 11.83 4.53 3.80
N PHE A 288 12.66 5.43 4.33
CA PHE A 288 12.30 6.31 5.45
C PHE A 288 11.75 5.62 6.72
N GLY A 289 12.21 4.39 7.01
CA GLY A 289 11.76 3.56 8.14
C GLY A 289 10.83 2.39 7.79
N GLU A 290 10.34 2.29 6.56
CA GLU A 290 9.39 1.22 6.19
C GLU A 290 10.01 -0.17 6.12
N GLY A 291 11.34 -0.27 6.03
CA GLY A 291 12.05 -1.55 6.04
C GLY A 291 12.01 -2.31 7.36
N TRP A 292 11.52 -1.70 8.45
CA TRP A 292 11.19 -2.42 9.70
C TRP A 292 9.87 -3.17 9.56
N HIS A 293 9.77 -3.99 8.51
CA HIS A 293 8.52 -4.57 8.03
C HIS A 293 7.93 -5.61 8.99
N ASN A 294 8.77 -6.40 9.67
CA ASN A 294 8.28 -7.34 10.70
C ASN A 294 7.77 -6.60 11.95
N ASN A 295 8.40 -5.49 12.33
CA ASN A 295 7.87 -4.63 13.40
C ASN A 295 6.51 -4.05 13.01
N HIS A 296 6.40 -3.58 11.77
CA HIS A 296 5.16 -3.05 11.22
C HIS A 296 4.04 -4.09 11.22
N HIS A 297 4.29 -5.30 10.70
CA HIS A 297 3.30 -6.38 10.71
C HIS A 297 2.90 -6.82 12.13
N ALA A 298 3.82 -6.75 13.09
CA ALA A 298 3.50 -7.03 14.49
C ALA A 298 2.59 -5.98 15.13
N PHE A 299 2.78 -4.71 14.79
CA PHE A 299 2.03 -3.60 15.37
C PHE A 299 1.52 -2.66 14.29
N GLU A 300 0.66 -3.18 13.41
CA GLU A 300 0.21 -2.47 12.20
C GLU A 300 -0.43 -1.11 12.48
N TYR A 301 -1.02 -0.92 13.65
CA TYR A 301 -1.64 0.35 14.06
C TYR A 301 -0.63 1.39 14.57
N SER A 302 0.64 1.03 14.75
CA SER A 302 1.68 1.88 15.31
C SER A 302 2.05 2.99 14.32
N ALA A 303 2.32 4.18 14.84
CA ALA A 303 2.91 5.28 14.06
C ALA A 303 4.43 5.12 13.91
N ARG A 304 5.05 4.25 14.71
CA ARG A 304 6.49 3.99 14.79
C ARG A 304 6.79 2.57 14.33
N HIS A 305 7.61 2.42 13.29
CA HIS A 305 8.04 1.09 12.80
C HIS A 305 9.42 0.73 13.35
N GLY A 306 10.33 1.71 13.48
CA GLY A 306 11.62 1.52 14.15
C GLY A 306 11.46 1.54 15.67
N LEU A 307 11.24 0.38 16.29
CA LEU A 307 10.93 0.25 17.72
C LEU A 307 12.17 0.35 18.62
N GLU A 308 13.34 0.01 18.09
CA GLU A 308 14.62 0.16 18.78
C GLU A 308 15.24 1.55 18.57
N TRP A 309 16.12 1.98 19.48
CA TRP A 309 16.76 3.29 19.41
C TRP A 309 17.68 3.47 18.19
N TRP A 310 18.26 2.38 17.70
CA TRP A 310 19.15 2.34 16.53
C TRP A 310 18.39 2.15 15.21
N GLN A 311 17.09 1.82 15.26
CA GLN A 311 16.27 1.61 14.08
C GLN A 311 15.86 2.96 13.47
N PHE A 312 16.56 3.33 12.40
CA PHE A 312 16.33 4.55 11.64
C PHE A 312 14.90 4.61 11.07
N ASP A 313 14.10 5.60 11.49
CA ASP A 313 12.72 5.79 11.07
C ASP A 313 12.41 7.29 10.93
N VAL A 314 12.73 7.84 9.76
CA VAL A 314 12.54 9.28 9.45
C VAL A 314 11.08 9.67 9.53
N THR A 315 10.19 8.80 9.03
CA THR A 315 8.76 9.07 9.04
C THR A 315 8.26 9.23 10.48
N TRP A 316 8.74 8.40 11.41
CA TRP A 316 8.44 8.55 12.83
C TRP A 316 8.92 9.89 13.40
N TRP A 317 10.13 10.33 13.05
CA TRP A 317 10.64 11.63 13.50
C TRP A 317 9.80 12.81 12.98
N ILE A 318 9.28 12.72 11.76
CA ILE A 318 8.34 13.71 11.22
C ILE A 318 7.02 13.68 11.99
N ILE A 319 6.48 12.51 12.32
CA ILE A 319 5.25 12.38 13.13
C ILE A 319 5.46 13.01 14.52
N LEU A 320 6.59 12.71 15.17
CA LEU A 320 6.96 13.32 16.45
C LEU A 320 7.04 14.85 16.37
N PHE A 321 7.66 15.39 15.33
CA PHE A 321 7.70 16.83 15.12
C PHE A 321 6.29 17.41 14.94
N LEU A 322 5.45 16.79 14.12
CA LEU A 322 4.06 17.21 13.90
C LEU A 322 3.22 17.13 15.19
N GLU A 323 3.45 16.13 16.03
CA GLU A 323 2.81 15.97 17.34
C GLU A 323 3.26 17.08 18.30
N ALA A 324 4.57 17.37 18.36
CA ALA A 324 5.12 18.41 19.21
C ALA A 324 4.57 19.81 18.89
N ILE A 325 4.26 20.10 17.63
CA ILE A 325 3.63 21.36 17.21
C ILE A 325 2.09 21.30 17.19
N GLY A 326 1.48 20.21 17.67
CA GLY A 326 0.04 20.05 17.81
C GLY A 326 -0.74 19.75 16.51
N LEU A 327 -0.05 19.43 15.42
CA LEU A 327 -0.68 19.06 14.14
C LEU A 327 -1.02 17.57 14.06
N ALA A 328 -0.21 16.70 14.65
CA ALA A 328 -0.52 15.28 14.80
C ALA A 328 -1.14 15.01 16.18
N THR A 329 -2.24 14.26 16.18
CA THR A 329 -2.97 13.87 17.39
C THR A 329 -3.33 12.39 17.33
N ASP A 330 -3.70 11.79 18.47
CA ASP A 330 -4.07 10.36 18.54
C ASP A 330 -2.98 9.44 17.97
N VAL A 331 -1.71 9.77 18.28
CA VAL A 331 -0.53 9.03 17.83
C VAL A 331 -0.46 7.70 18.58
N LYS A 332 -0.54 6.60 17.84
CA LYS A 332 -0.63 5.26 18.41
C LYS A 332 0.74 4.59 18.47
N LEU A 333 1.01 3.90 19.56
CA LEU A 333 2.23 3.13 19.80
C LEU A 333 1.91 1.76 20.39
N PRO A 334 2.77 0.75 20.21
CA PRO A 334 2.57 -0.56 20.80
C PRO A 334 2.69 -0.48 22.33
N SER A 335 1.78 -1.15 23.04
CA SER A 335 1.87 -1.27 24.49
C SER A 335 2.91 -2.33 24.86
N ARG A 336 3.54 -2.19 26.04
CA ARG A 336 4.50 -3.19 26.54
C ARG A 336 3.93 -4.60 26.59
N ASN A 337 2.67 -4.72 27.03
CA ASN A 337 1.98 -6.00 27.08
C ASN A 337 1.76 -6.61 25.68
N HIS A 338 1.48 -5.79 24.68
CA HIS A 338 1.34 -6.28 23.31
C HIS A 338 2.69 -6.73 22.74
N MET A 339 3.76 -5.95 22.99
CA MET A 339 5.12 -6.34 22.61
C MET A 339 5.54 -7.66 23.24
N GLN A 340 5.32 -7.84 24.55
CA GLN A 340 5.64 -9.10 25.24
C GLN A 340 4.91 -10.31 24.64
N LYS A 341 3.66 -10.16 24.19
CA LYS A 341 2.89 -11.25 23.57
C LYS A 341 3.46 -11.70 22.23
N LEU A 342 4.00 -10.77 21.44
CA LEU A 342 4.55 -11.06 20.12
C LEU A 342 6.06 -11.30 20.16
N ALA A 343 6.71 -11.13 21.31
CA ALA A 343 8.13 -11.39 21.45
C ALA A 343 8.45 -12.85 21.11
N ILE A 344 9.45 -13.06 20.25
CA ILE A 344 9.97 -14.40 19.98
C ILE A 344 10.70 -14.86 21.24
N GLN A 345 10.20 -15.90 21.90
CA GLN A 345 10.90 -16.48 23.04
C GLN A 345 12.16 -17.20 22.55
N PRO A 346 13.32 -17.02 23.21
CA PRO A 346 14.50 -17.81 22.90
C PRO A 346 14.16 -19.28 23.10
N LYS A 347 14.56 -20.12 22.15
CA LYS A 347 14.56 -21.56 22.39
C LYS A 347 15.54 -21.80 23.54
N ILE A 348 15.03 -22.32 24.66
CA ILE A 348 15.88 -22.88 25.70
C ILE A 348 16.47 -24.15 25.07
N GLU A 349 17.73 -24.07 24.64
CA GLU A 349 18.49 -25.22 24.14
C GLU A 349 18.97 -26.11 25.28
#